data_AF-S4P5D7-F1
#
_entry.id   AF-S4P5D7-F1
#
_cell.length_a   1.000
_cell.length_b   1.000
_cell.length_c   1.000
_cell.angle_alpha   90.00
_cell.angle_beta   90.00
_cell.angle_gamma   90.00
#
_symmetry.space_group_name_H-M   'P 1'
#
loop_
_entity.id
_entity.type
_entity.pdbx_description
1 polymer ?
#
loop_
_entity_poly.entity_id
_entity_poly.type
_entity_poly.pdbx_seq_one_letter_code
_entity_poly.pdbx_strand_id
1 'polypeptide(L)'
;RRLRNVRELHRYLRSTDCDMPVDLFDFSPTTHCLAEYVLNKCFVGKKDLSHGKEIVPVPCVNCVDDSLPEFCSYNTERTPTAGV
;
A
#
# COMPACT_ATOMS: atom_id res chain seq x y z
N ARG A 1 12.51 2.37 -26.45
CA ARG A 1 13.69 1.66 -25.92
C ARG A 1 13.27 0.90 -24.67
N ARG A 2 13.63 -0.37 -24.49
CA ARG A 2 13.26 -1.17 -23.30
C ARG A 2 14.38 -1.08 -22.25
N LEU A 3 14.02 -0.89 -20.98
CA LEU A 3 14.95 -0.78 -19.85
C LEU A 3 15.12 -2.15 -19.18
N ARG A 4 16.33 -2.48 -18.74
CA ARG A 4 16.66 -3.83 -18.21
C ARG A 4 16.98 -3.86 -16.72
N ASN A 5 17.24 -2.71 -16.11
CA ASN A 5 17.69 -2.61 -14.74
C ASN A 5 17.45 -1.20 -14.17
N VAL A 6 17.55 -1.10 -12.86
CA VAL A 6 17.36 0.15 -12.10
C VAL A 6 18.31 1.27 -12.55
N ARG A 7 19.53 0.95 -12.99
CA ARG A 7 20.49 1.98 -13.46
C ARG A 7 20.04 2.63 -14.76
N GLU A 8 19.55 1.82 -15.71
CA GLU A 8 18.99 2.32 -16.96
C GLU A 8 17.71 3.13 -16.72
N LEU A 9 16.85 2.67 -15.79
CA LEU A 9 15.65 3.39 -15.37
C LEU A 9 15.98 4.76 -14.77
N HIS A 10 16.85 4.82 -13.77
CA HIS A 10 17.23 6.08 -13.12
C HIS A 10 17.78 7.08 -14.14
N ARG A 11 18.62 6.61 -15.08
CA ARG A 11 19.12 7.46 -16.17
C ARG A 11 17.98 7.95 -17.06
N TYR A 12 17.05 7.08 -17.41
CA TYR A 12 15.90 7.42 -18.24
C TYR A 12 15.02 8.49 -17.58
N LEU A 13 14.61 8.27 -16.32
CA LEU A 13 13.77 9.21 -15.56
C LEU A 13 14.39 10.61 -15.49
N ARG A 14 15.70 10.69 -15.22
CA ARG A 14 16.43 11.98 -15.22
C ARG A 14 16.52 12.62 -16.60
N SER A 15 16.70 11.82 -17.65
CA SER A 15 16.81 12.35 -19.02
C SER A 15 15.49 12.87 -19.59
N THR A 16 14.37 12.39 -19.06
CA THR A 16 13.02 12.77 -19.50
C THR A 16 12.33 13.74 -18.54
N ASP A 17 13.02 14.16 -17.48
CA ASP A 17 12.46 15.01 -16.41
C ASP A 17 11.15 14.44 -15.83
N CYS A 18 11.17 13.14 -15.52
CA CYS A 18 10.01 12.43 -15.00
C CYS A 18 9.98 12.46 -13.47
N ASP A 19 8.85 12.89 -12.89
CA ASP A 19 8.63 13.00 -11.44
C ASP A 19 8.39 11.66 -10.72
N MET A 20 8.30 10.54 -11.44
CA MET A 20 8.07 9.25 -10.81
C MET A 20 9.33 8.79 -10.04
N PRO A 21 9.22 8.45 -8.75
CA PRO A 21 10.34 7.93 -8.00
C PRO A 21 10.72 6.51 -8.46
N VAL A 22 11.99 6.16 -8.27
CA VAL A 22 12.54 4.85 -8.67
C VAL A 22 11.84 3.69 -7.94
N ASP A 23 11.32 3.95 -6.74
CA ASP A 23 10.64 2.97 -5.88
C ASP A 23 9.33 2.42 -6.47
N LEU A 24 8.78 3.08 -7.50
CA LEU A 24 7.60 2.60 -8.23
C LEU A 24 7.92 1.50 -9.25
N PHE A 25 9.18 1.11 -9.40
CA PHE A 25 9.62 0.16 -10.40
C PHE A 25 10.42 -0.97 -9.77
N ASP A 26 10.14 -2.20 -10.20
CA ASP A 26 10.91 -3.37 -9.82
C ASP A 26 11.33 -4.18 -11.05
N PHE A 27 12.53 -4.75 -10.99
CA PHE A 27 13.11 -5.62 -12.03
C PHE A 27 13.32 -7.05 -11.52
N SER A 28 12.90 -7.36 -10.28
CA SER A 28 12.97 -8.72 -9.77
C SER A 28 12.02 -9.66 -10.54
N PRO A 29 12.50 -10.81 -11.04
CA PRO A 29 11.64 -11.79 -11.70
C PRO A 29 10.64 -12.47 -10.74
N THR A 30 10.84 -12.35 -9.43
CA THR A 30 9.91 -12.89 -8.42
C THR A 30 8.69 -12.00 -8.21
N THR A 31 8.74 -10.76 -8.70
CA THR A 31 7.67 -9.78 -8.48
C THR A 31 6.59 -9.96 -9.53
N HIS A 32 5.45 -10.47 -9.09
CA HIS A 32 4.25 -10.50 -9.91
C HIS A 32 3.48 -9.19 -9.73
N CYS A 33 3.70 -8.22 -10.64
CA CYS A 33 3.03 -6.92 -10.59
C CYS A 33 1.49 -6.99 -10.66
N LEU A 34 0.96 -8.12 -11.14
CA LEU A 34 -0.48 -8.37 -11.28
C LEU A 34 -0.98 -9.46 -10.31
N ALA A 35 -0.13 -9.96 -9.42
CA ALA A 35 -0.59 -10.92 -8.41
C ALA A 35 -1.46 -10.19 -7.39
N GLU A 36 -2.62 -10.78 -7.12
CA GLU A 36 -3.43 -10.39 -5.99
C GLU A 36 -2.91 -11.08 -4.73
N TYR A 37 -2.89 -10.36 -3.61
CA TYR A 37 -2.57 -10.95 -2.33
C TYR A 37 -3.76 -11.79 -1.83
N VAL A 38 -3.59 -13.11 -1.76
CA VAL A 38 -4.62 -14.03 -1.29
C VAL A 38 -4.23 -14.58 0.09
N LEU A 39 -5.08 -14.36 1.08
CA LEU A 39 -4.91 -14.92 2.41
C LEU A 39 -5.36 -16.38 2.46
N ASN A 40 -4.44 -17.29 2.79
CA ASN A 40 -4.76 -18.70 2.98
C ASN A 40 -5.51 -18.98 4.31
N LYS A 41 -5.28 -18.15 5.33
CA LYS A 41 -5.94 -18.24 6.64
C LYS A 41 -6.15 -16.84 7.21
N CYS A 42 -7.38 -16.53 7.58
CA CYS A 42 -7.76 -15.29 8.25
C CYS A 42 -8.42 -15.70 9.58
N PHE A 43 -7.77 -15.38 10.71
CA PHE A 43 -8.33 -15.65 12.03
C PHE A 43 -9.38 -14.60 12.38
N VAL A 44 -9.06 -13.33 12.13
CA VAL A 44 -10.02 -12.23 12.27
C VAL A 44 -9.89 -11.24 11.13
N GLY A 45 -11.02 -10.74 10.63
CA GLY A 45 -11.06 -9.79 9.54
C GLY A 45 -12.19 -8.78 9.66
N LYS A 46 -11.84 -7.49 9.53
CA LYS A 46 -12.78 -6.39 9.32
C LYS A 46 -12.71 -5.99 7.85
N LYS A 47 -13.86 -6.06 7.16
CA LYS A 47 -13.95 -5.76 5.72
C LYS A 47 -13.48 -4.35 5.37
N ASP A 48 -13.78 -3.39 6.24
CA ASP A 48 -13.41 -2.00 6.04
C ASP A 48 -13.23 -1.28 7.38
N LEU A 49 -12.00 -0.87 7.68
CA LEU A 49 -11.65 -0.02 8.82
C LEU A 49 -12.12 1.41 8.64
N SER A 50 -12.24 1.88 7.39
CA SER A 50 -12.60 3.27 7.10
C SER A 50 -14.08 3.56 7.32
N HIS A 51 -14.92 2.53 7.39
CA HIS A 51 -16.38 2.66 7.47
C HIS A 51 -16.97 3.46 6.30
N GLY A 52 -16.45 3.27 5.10
CA GLY A 52 -16.85 3.98 3.88
C GLY A 52 -16.37 5.41 3.81
N LYS A 53 -15.47 5.84 4.71
CA LYS A 53 -14.88 7.19 4.65
C LYS A 53 -13.86 7.33 3.51
N GLU A 54 -13.21 6.25 3.11
CA GLU A 54 -12.35 6.21 1.92
C GLU A 54 -13.14 5.79 0.68
N ILE A 55 -12.66 6.20 -0.50
CA ILE A 55 -13.27 5.83 -1.80
C ILE A 55 -13.16 4.30 -2.04
N VAL A 56 -12.10 3.68 -1.51
CA VAL A 56 -11.84 2.24 -1.60
C VAL A 56 -11.79 1.68 -0.17
N PRO A 57 -12.43 0.53 0.11
CA PRO A 57 -12.44 -0.04 1.46
C PRO A 57 -11.03 -0.37 1.93
N VAL A 58 -10.79 -0.18 3.23
CA VAL A 58 -9.50 -0.44 3.88
C VAL A 58 -9.60 -1.74 4.69
N PRO A 59 -9.23 -2.90 4.14
CA PRO A 59 -9.36 -4.17 4.85
C PRO A 59 -8.37 -4.28 6.01
N CYS A 60 -8.83 -4.85 7.14
CA CYS A 60 -7.98 -5.24 8.26
C CYS A 60 -8.10 -6.73 8.48
N VAL A 61 -6.96 -7.41 8.48
CA VAL A 61 -6.88 -8.86 8.51
C VAL A 61 -5.77 -9.27 9.47
N ASN A 62 -6.03 -10.31 10.25
CA ASN A 62 -5.05 -10.92 11.13
C ASN A 62 -4.94 -12.41 10.79
N CYS A 63 -3.73 -12.85 10.46
CA CYS A 63 -3.41 -14.24 10.13
C CYS A 63 -2.48 -14.90 11.17
N VAL A 64 -2.23 -14.24 12.30
CA VAL A 64 -1.34 -14.71 13.38
C VAL A 64 -2.14 -15.23 14.58
N ASP A 65 -3.13 -14.46 15.05
CA ASP A 65 -3.93 -14.78 16.22
C ASP A 65 -5.36 -14.19 16.14
N ASP A 66 -6.12 -14.31 17.23
CA ASP A 66 -7.52 -13.87 17.33
C ASP A 66 -7.67 -12.40 17.80
N SER A 67 -6.58 -11.62 17.84
CA SER A 67 -6.63 -10.23 18.28
C SER A 67 -7.11 -9.30 17.16
N LEU A 68 -7.81 -8.24 17.55
CA LEU A 68 -8.14 -7.09 16.70
C LEU A 68 -7.58 -5.82 17.32
N PRO A 69 -7.28 -4.79 16.50
CA PRO A 69 -7.02 -3.46 17.02
C PRO A 69 -8.18 -2.99 17.90
N GLU A 70 -7.86 -2.24 18.95
CA GLU A 70 -8.87 -1.54 19.74
C GLU A 70 -9.70 -0.60 18.85
N PHE A 71 -10.89 -0.22 19.34
CA PHE A 71 -11.73 0.72 18.62
C PHE A 71 -10.96 2.02 18.36
N CYS A 72 -10.85 2.39 17.08
CA CYS A 72 -10.26 3.64 16.65
C CYS A 72 -11.28 4.43 15.82
N SER A 73 -11.42 5.72 16.11
CA SER A 73 -12.20 6.63 15.28
C SER A 73 -11.40 6.96 14.02
N TYR A 74 -11.77 6.33 12.90
CA TYR A 74 -11.12 6.58 11.61
C TYR A 74 -11.43 7.99 11.12
N ASN A 75 -10.43 8.78 10.75
CA ASN A 75 -10.60 10.12 10.18
C ASN A 75 -9.81 10.25 8.88
N THR A 76 -10.45 10.83 7.86
CA THR A 76 -9.82 11.14 6.56
C THR A 76 -9.09 12.48 6.57
N GLU A 77 -9.35 13.30 7.58
CA GLU A 77 -8.77 14.63 7.73
C GLU A 77 -8.10 14.79 9.10
N ARG A 78 -7.10 15.66 9.15
CA ARG A 78 -6.42 15.99 10.41
C ARG A 78 -7.39 16.70 11.33
N THR A 79 -7.71 16.07 12.44
CA THR A 79 -8.47 16.70 13.53
C THR A 79 -7.48 17.28 14.53
N PRO A 80 -7.49 18.60 14.79
CA PRO A 80 -6.64 19.17 15.82
C PRO A 80 -7.02 18.59 17.18
N THR A 81 -6.01 18.22 17.95
CA THR A 81 -6.18 17.71 19.32
C THR A 81 -5.73 18.79 20.28
N ALA A 82 -6.25 18.81 21.51
CA ALA A 82 -5.84 19.83 22.49
C ALA A 82 -4.30 19.88 22.61
N GLY A 83 -3.72 21.03 22.27
CA GLY A 83 -2.26 21.26 22.33
C GLY A 83 -1.51 21.10 21.01
N VAL A 84 -2.18 20.82 19.88
CA VAL A 84 -1.60 20.78 18.52
C VAL A 84 -2.45 21.51 17.49
#